data_AF-A0A3B9G5S0-F1
#
_entry.id   AF-A0A3B9G5S0-F1
#
_cell.length_a   1.000
_cell.length_b   1.000
_cell.length_c   1.000
_cell.angle_alpha   90.00
_cell.angle_beta   90.00
_cell.angle_gamma   90.00
#
_symmetry.space_group_name_H-M   'P 1'
#
loop_
_entity.id
_entity.type
_entity.pdbx_description
1 polymer ?
#
loop_
_entity_poly.entity_id
_entity_poly.type
_entity_poly.pdbx_seq_one_letter_code
_entity_poly.pdbx_strand_id
1 'polypeptide(L)'
;MKDDKILFNTHQPSINGIMKRFLTLLTCSLTLQAQSSTTPLLNDGSKTTFLTFQIPTNGEKTLSSVEFSGSKHLKDIAEISLTHHRKTGNRLFATRKTIANSFALKGSLNLPAGNHLFELTISLKSSADLLHKISLQPTKYNFSDGTTKKIDHISSRPQRLAYPIHKRGDYNCHTFRIPGIARSKNGHLLAVADMRYNSRRDLQGHMDIGLRISKDGGQTWSPPRPIMDMGEHGGKSQDQNGCSDPCILVDEETGQIFVAACWTHGKPGTHQWRGNGSEPGFDIDKSTQFIVVRSTDHGATWSKPENWTKKLKDPSWHLFAPAPGNGITMKDGTLVMPTQGRDAKGLPFSNITWSKDHGKTWHVSNHARNNTTECAVAELSDGSLLLNMRDNRNRADKSGTNGRAIAHTKDLGKSWVSHSTDHSALPEPVCMASLIADPYRKGTVYFSNPNNKRSRSHMTLRRSTDDGKTWSSQILLDTKGGAYSSLVMIDENHLGILYESSVADMIFQKIPISEFNEETSEKPLIQSLFKGERFPNIVVSKEGTLIATWGNRHIRARRSTDGGSSWGPEITITNPGFQGGGTTVDETTGDILAFVEENHPPANIFIYRSSDDGLTWKKETPTIRP
;
A
#
# COMPACT_ATOMS: atom_id res chain seq x y z
N MET A 1 -57.98 -45.76 -29.89
CA MET A 1 -56.60 -45.89 -30.42
C MET A 1 -55.69 -45.07 -29.53
N LYS A 2 -54.64 -45.55 -28.89
CA LYS A 2 -54.11 -46.85 -28.50
C LYS A 2 -52.96 -46.46 -27.53
N ASP A 3 -52.75 -47.23 -26.47
CA ASP A 3 -51.54 -47.31 -25.63
C ASP A 3 -51.30 -46.10 -24.68
N ASP A 4 -51.55 -46.08 -23.36
CA ASP A 4 -51.51 -47.04 -22.24
C ASP A 4 -50.13 -47.11 -21.53
N LYS A 5 -50.13 -46.83 -20.21
CA LYS A 5 -49.23 -47.32 -19.11
C LYS A 5 -47.91 -46.55 -18.77
N ILE A 6 -47.38 -46.47 -17.55
CA ILE A 6 -47.71 -46.83 -16.15
C ILE A 6 -46.58 -46.25 -15.24
N LEU A 7 -46.95 -45.90 -13.99
CA LEU A 7 -46.19 -45.81 -12.72
C LEU A 7 -44.65 -45.64 -12.70
N PHE A 8 -44.18 -44.53 -12.10
CA PHE A 8 -42.90 -44.48 -11.38
C PHE A 8 -43.14 -44.57 -9.87
N ASN A 9 -42.73 -45.68 -9.26
CA ASN A 9 -42.27 -45.69 -7.87
C ASN A 9 -41.25 -46.81 -7.66
N THR A 10 -40.13 -46.45 -7.01
CA THR A 10 -39.28 -47.21 -6.06
C THR A 10 -37.76 -47.13 -6.32
N HIS A 11 -37.08 -46.79 -5.20
CA HIS A 11 -35.68 -47.05 -4.82
C HIS A 11 -34.53 -46.18 -5.37
N GLN A 12 -34.13 -45.19 -4.54
CA GLN A 12 -32.74 -44.73 -4.44
C GLN A 12 -32.15 -45.13 -3.07
N PRO A 13 -30.94 -45.72 -3.00
CA PRO A 13 -30.23 -45.96 -1.74
C PRO A 13 -29.56 -44.68 -1.20
N SER A 14 -29.48 -44.58 0.12
CA SER A 14 -28.97 -43.42 0.87
C SER A 14 -27.45 -43.20 0.76
N ILE A 15 -27.04 -42.06 0.18
CA ILE A 15 -25.64 -41.57 0.10
C ILE A 15 -25.24 -40.74 1.36
N ASN A 16 -26.00 -40.82 2.46
CA ASN A 16 -25.83 -39.91 3.60
C ASN A 16 -24.72 -40.27 4.61
N GLY A 17 -24.08 -41.44 4.49
CA GLY A 17 -23.06 -41.90 5.46
C GLY A 17 -21.61 -41.47 5.13
N ILE A 18 -21.23 -41.56 3.85
CA ILE A 18 -19.83 -41.39 3.42
C ILE A 18 -19.49 -39.90 3.23
N MET A 19 -20.45 -39.10 2.76
CA MET A 19 -20.27 -37.66 2.57
C MET A 19 -20.13 -36.91 3.91
N LYS A 20 -20.76 -37.39 4.99
CA LYS A 20 -20.59 -36.84 6.34
C LYS A 20 -19.18 -37.10 6.91
N ARG A 21 -18.59 -38.28 6.67
CA ARG A 21 -17.21 -38.56 7.09
C ARG A 21 -16.18 -37.77 6.26
N PHE A 22 -16.41 -37.60 4.96
CA PHE A 22 -15.55 -36.78 4.10
C PHE A 22 -15.61 -35.27 4.45
N LEU A 23 -16.79 -34.72 4.79
CA LEU A 23 -16.92 -33.33 5.24
C LEU A 23 -16.34 -33.08 6.66
N THR A 24 -16.35 -34.10 7.53
CA THR A 24 -15.77 -34.00 8.88
C THR A 24 -14.23 -34.07 8.85
N LEU A 25 -13.66 -34.78 7.87
CA LEU A 25 -12.21 -34.80 7.65
C LEU A 25 -11.70 -33.55 6.92
N LEU A 26 -12.51 -32.91 6.07
CA LEU A 26 -12.16 -31.65 5.40
C LEU A 26 -12.29 -30.40 6.30
N THR A 27 -12.93 -30.52 7.46
CA THR A 27 -13.10 -29.40 8.42
C THR A 27 -12.01 -29.33 9.49
N CYS A 28 -11.13 -30.34 9.58
CA CYS A 28 -9.98 -30.35 10.50
C CYS A 28 -8.67 -29.84 9.90
N SER A 29 -8.64 -29.54 8.60
CA SER A 29 -7.45 -29.07 7.89
C SER A 29 -7.66 -27.66 7.34
N LEU A 30 -8.40 -26.81 8.06
CA LEU A 30 -8.36 -25.38 7.82
C LEU A 30 -7.05 -24.87 8.40
N THR A 31 -6.05 -24.79 7.51
CA THR A 31 -4.84 -24.00 7.69
C THR A 31 -5.21 -22.67 8.33
N LEU A 32 -4.48 -22.34 9.39
CA LEU A 32 -4.66 -21.13 10.17
C LEU A 32 -4.47 -19.92 9.25
N GLN A 33 -5.55 -19.40 8.65
CA GLN A 33 -5.51 -18.18 7.85
C GLN A 33 -5.40 -16.99 8.80
N ALA A 34 -4.17 -16.74 9.28
CA ALA A 34 -3.84 -15.43 9.79
C ALA A 34 -3.68 -14.49 8.60
N GLN A 35 -4.57 -13.50 8.49
CA GLN A 35 -4.43 -12.46 7.48
C GLN A 35 -3.44 -11.42 8.03
N SER A 36 -2.15 -11.57 7.71
CA SER A 36 -1.15 -10.56 8.02
C SER A 36 -1.32 -9.37 7.08
N SER A 37 -1.96 -8.30 7.55
CA SER A 37 -1.99 -7.00 6.87
C SER A 37 -0.96 -6.05 7.47
N THR A 38 -0.02 -5.53 6.65
CA THR A 38 0.85 -4.43 7.10
C THR A 38 -0.02 -3.22 7.37
N THR A 39 -0.12 -2.84 8.64
CA THR A 39 -0.94 -1.74 9.15
C THR A 39 -0.07 -0.90 10.07
N PRO A 40 -0.06 0.44 9.94
CA PRO A 40 0.67 1.30 10.86
C PRO A 40 0.11 1.20 12.29
N LEU A 41 1.00 1.27 13.28
CA LEU A 41 0.62 1.28 14.70
C LEU A 41 0.76 2.69 15.29
N LEU A 42 -0.33 3.21 15.84
CA LEU A 42 -0.35 4.58 16.35
C LEU A 42 0.30 4.67 17.74
N ASN A 43 1.22 5.62 17.92
CA ASN A 43 1.87 5.89 19.20
C ASN A 43 1.12 6.94 20.05
N ASP A 44 -0.21 6.87 20.09
CA ASP A 44 -1.06 7.77 20.89
C ASP A 44 -1.88 7.05 21.97
N GLY A 45 -1.60 5.75 22.19
CA GLY A 45 -2.35 4.90 23.12
C GLY A 45 -3.65 4.34 22.55
N SER A 46 -4.03 4.67 21.31
CA SER A 46 -5.18 4.04 20.66
C SER A 46 -4.97 2.54 20.42
N LYS A 47 -6.06 1.78 20.43
CA LYS A 47 -6.04 0.35 20.13
C LYS A 47 -6.14 0.14 18.63
N THR A 48 -5.20 -0.61 18.05
CA THR A 48 -5.19 -1.00 16.64
C THR A 48 -5.23 -2.52 16.54
N THR A 49 -5.96 -3.05 15.56
CA THR A 49 -5.91 -4.47 15.21
C THR A 49 -4.52 -4.83 14.69
N PHE A 50 -3.80 -5.69 15.41
CA PHE A 50 -2.46 -6.13 15.03
C PHE A 50 -2.53 -7.34 14.11
N LEU A 51 -3.30 -8.36 14.50
CA LEU A 51 -3.54 -9.57 13.69
C LEU A 51 -4.88 -10.22 14.05
N THR A 52 -5.39 -11.03 13.14
CA THR A 52 -6.52 -11.93 13.38
C THR A 52 -6.11 -13.36 13.03
N PHE A 53 -6.68 -14.33 13.75
CA PHE A 53 -6.45 -15.75 13.51
C PHE A 53 -7.65 -16.57 13.98
N GLN A 54 -7.75 -17.80 13.52
CA GLN A 54 -8.85 -18.71 13.90
C GLN A 54 -8.34 -19.85 14.78
N ILE A 55 -9.15 -20.24 15.75
CA ILE A 55 -8.95 -21.45 16.56
C ILE A 55 -10.07 -22.45 16.22
N PRO A 56 -9.76 -23.59 15.57
CA PRO A 56 -10.73 -24.64 15.32
C PRO A 56 -10.92 -25.56 16.54
N THR A 57 -12.14 -26.08 16.70
CA THR A 57 -12.54 -27.04 17.75
C THR A 57 -13.43 -28.14 17.16
N ASN A 58 -13.11 -29.40 17.48
CA ASN A 58 -13.87 -30.58 17.01
C ASN A 58 -14.99 -31.01 17.99
N GLY A 59 -15.34 -30.14 18.92
CA GLY A 59 -16.22 -30.39 20.06
C GLY A 59 -16.16 -29.23 21.05
N GLU A 60 -16.98 -29.27 22.09
CA GLU A 60 -16.93 -28.28 23.15
C GLU A 60 -15.59 -28.36 23.91
N LYS A 61 -14.84 -27.26 23.91
CA LYS A 61 -13.51 -27.16 24.53
C LYS A 61 -13.40 -25.82 25.25
N THR A 62 -12.75 -25.80 26.41
CA THR A 62 -12.45 -24.53 27.11
C THR A 62 -11.02 -24.10 26.79
N LEU A 63 -10.87 -22.99 26.06
CA LEU A 63 -9.57 -22.37 25.79
C LEU A 63 -9.02 -21.79 27.09
N SER A 64 -7.80 -22.20 27.47
CA SER A 64 -7.13 -21.79 28.71
C SER A 64 -6.01 -20.79 28.47
N SER A 65 -5.32 -20.87 27.33
CA SER A 65 -4.30 -19.87 26.96
C SER A 65 -3.95 -19.87 25.48
N VAL A 66 -3.40 -18.75 25.04
CA VAL A 66 -2.72 -18.60 23.74
C VAL A 66 -1.33 -18.04 24.00
N GLU A 67 -0.31 -18.71 23.48
CA GLU A 67 1.09 -18.31 23.60
C GLU A 67 1.55 -17.56 22.36
N PHE A 68 2.41 -16.58 22.58
CA PHE A 68 2.94 -15.69 21.56
C PHE A 68 4.47 -15.62 21.66
N SER A 69 5.10 -15.37 20.52
CA SER A 69 6.48 -14.89 20.43
C SER A 69 6.51 -13.51 19.78
N GLY A 70 7.46 -12.67 20.20
CA GLY A 70 7.64 -11.32 19.70
C GLY A 70 9.10 -11.01 19.35
N SER A 71 9.30 -9.99 18.52
CA SER A 71 10.62 -9.52 18.09
C SER A 71 11.17 -8.45 19.04
N LYS A 72 12.00 -7.53 18.53
CA LYS A 72 12.57 -6.41 19.31
C LYS A 72 11.48 -5.35 19.60
N HIS A 73 11.81 -4.39 20.47
CA HIS A 73 10.98 -3.20 20.77
C HIS A 73 9.63 -3.44 21.48
N LEU A 74 9.40 -4.62 22.04
CA LEU A 74 8.17 -4.94 22.79
C LEU A 74 7.93 -4.03 24.02
N LYS A 75 8.97 -3.34 24.49
CA LYS A 75 8.88 -2.36 25.59
C LYS A 75 7.99 -1.14 25.26
N ASP A 76 7.74 -0.88 23.97
CA ASP A 76 6.90 0.24 23.52
C ASP A 76 5.41 -0.07 23.60
N ILE A 77 5.06 -1.35 23.78
CA ILE A 77 3.69 -1.78 23.92
C ILE A 77 3.17 -1.35 25.29
N ALA A 78 2.02 -0.67 25.31
CA ALA A 78 1.32 -0.31 26.53
C ALA A 78 0.39 -1.45 26.98
N GLU A 79 -0.36 -2.03 26.05
CA GLU A 79 -1.29 -3.12 26.31
C GLU A 79 -1.57 -3.91 25.03
N ILE A 80 -1.69 -5.23 25.15
CA ILE A 80 -2.34 -6.09 24.16
C ILE A 80 -3.65 -6.66 24.73
N SER A 81 -4.64 -6.86 23.87
CA SER A 81 -5.90 -7.53 24.23
C SER A 81 -6.25 -8.56 23.17
N LEU A 82 -6.58 -9.79 23.59
CA LEU A 82 -7.08 -10.83 22.71
C LEU A 82 -8.60 -10.96 22.87
N THR A 83 -9.34 -10.80 21.78
CA THR A 83 -10.80 -10.78 21.75
C THR A 83 -11.33 -11.85 20.82
N HIS A 84 -12.30 -12.65 21.28
CA HIS A 84 -13.06 -13.59 20.46
C HIS A 84 -14.26 -12.88 19.83
N HIS A 85 -14.32 -12.86 18.51
CA HIS A 85 -15.44 -12.31 17.74
C HIS A 85 -16.57 -13.32 17.61
N ARG A 86 -17.79 -12.91 17.95
CA ARG A 86 -18.98 -13.79 17.93
C ARG A 86 -20.20 -13.02 17.44
N LYS A 87 -21.15 -13.74 16.84
CA LYS A 87 -22.44 -13.17 16.41
C LYS A 87 -23.22 -12.54 17.58
N THR A 88 -23.10 -13.10 18.77
CA THR A 88 -23.76 -12.63 20.00
C THR A 88 -22.98 -11.55 20.75
N GLY A 89 -21.91 -11.02 20.14
CA GLY A 89 -21.07 -10.00 20.74
C GLY A 89 -19.68 -10.52 21.15
N ASN A 90 -18.71 -9.64 20.94
CA ASN A 90 -17.31 -9.90 21.18
C ASN A 90 -17.03 -10.19 22.65
N ARG A 91 -16.11 -11.11 22.92
CA ARG A 91 -15.68 -11.45 24.29
C ARG A 91 -14.19 -11.28 24.42
N LEU A 92 -13.80 -10.41 25.34
CA LEU A 92 -12.42 -10.31 25.77
C LEU A 92 -11.99 -11.65 26.39
N PHE A 93 -10.90 -12.22 25.86
CA PHE A 93 -10.29 -13.42 26.40
C PHE A 93 -9.27 -13.07 27.48
N ALA A 94 -8.35 -12.15 27.18
CA ALA A 94 -7.30 -11.72 28.10
C ALA A 94 -6.68 -10.38 27.67
N THR A 95 -6.07 -9.68 28.62
CA THR A 95 -5.22 -8.49 28.38
C THR A 95 -3.85 -8.67 29.04
N ARG A 96 -2.85 -7.94 28.54
CA ARG A 96 -1.51 -7.94 29.13
C ARG A 96 -0.80 -6.62 28.84
N LYS A 97 -0.10 -6.08 29.84
CA LYS A 97 0.66 -4.81 29.74
C LYS A 97 2.17 -5.00 29.67
N THR A 98 2.69 -6.05 30.32
CA THR A 98 4.13 -6.37 30.30
C THR A 98 4.42 -7.45 29.26
N ILE A 99 5.05 -7.06 28.16
CA ILE A 99 5.30 -7.95 27.02
C ILE A 99 6.77 -8.40 27.02
N ALA A 100 6.97 -9.71 27.17
CA ALA A 100 8.28 -10.35 27.03
C ALA A 100 8.40 -10.98 25.64
N ASN A 101 9.60 -11.43 25.25
CA ASN A 101 9.83 -12.07 23.94
C ASN A 101 8.98 -13.34 23.74
N SER A 102 8.66 -14.04 24.81
CA SER A 102 7.67 -15.12 24.82
C SER A 102 6.71 -14.90 25.98
N PHE A 103 5.42 -15.04 25.72
CA PHE A 103 4.39 -14.80 26.72
C PHE A 103 3.10 -15.56 26.43
N ALA A 104 2.32 -15.81 27.47
CA ALA A 104 0.97 -16.36 27.37
C ALA A 104 -0.07 -15.29 27.72
N LEU A 105 -1.16 -15.29 26.95
CA LEU A 105 -2.44 -14.70 27.34
C LEU A 105 -3.28 -15.84 27.92
N LYS A 106 -3.63 -15.74 29.20
CA LYS A 106 -4.38 -16.77 29.94
C LYS A 106 -5.81 -16.29 30.19
N GLY A 107 -6.77 -17.19 30.03
CA GLY A 107 -8.19 -16.90 30.23
C GLY A 107 -8.98 -18.20 30.38
N SER A 108 -10.31 -18.08 30.41
CA SER A 108 -11.21 -19.23 30.38
C SER A 108 -12.38 -18.91 29.48
N LEU A 109 -12.44 -19.60 28.35
CA LEU A 109 -13.45 -19.36 27.33
C LEU A 109 -13.91 -20.66 26.72
N ASN A 110 -15.17 -21.00 26.95
CA ASN A 110 -15.80 -22.14 26.33
C ASN A 110 -16.06 -21.87 24.84
N LEU A 111 -15.60 -22.80 24.00
CA LEU A 111 -15.69 -22.78 22.55
C LEU A 111 -16.48 -24.03 22.11
N PRO A 112 -17.69 -23.90 21.53
CA PRO A 112 -18.40 -25.02 20.91
C PRO A 112 -17.62 -25.56 19.70
N ALA A 113 -18.08 -26.63 19.05
CA ALA A 113 -17.46 -27.08 17.82
C ALA A 113 -17.57 -26.01 16.71
N GLY A 114 -16.45 -25.71 16.04
CA GLY A 114 -16.40 -24.75 14.93
C GLY A 114 -15.07 -23.99 14.83
N ASN A 115 -15.07 -22.94 14.01
CA ASN A 115 -13.93 -22.04 13.85
C ASN A 115 -14.19 -20.72 14.58
N HIS A 116 -13.27 -20.36 15.47
CA HIS A 116 -13.41 -19.19 16.33
C HIS A 116 -12.44 -18.10 15.94
N LEU A 117 -12.96 -16.95 15.49
CA LEU A 117 -12.14 -15.81 15.08
C LEU A 117 -11.67 -15.02 16.31
N PHE A 118 -10.36 -14.93 16.47
CA PHE A 118 -9.71 -14.09 17.47
C PHE A 118 -9.02 -12.89 16.82
N GLU A 119 -9.05 -11.78 17.53
CA GLU A 119 -8.37 -10.54 17.18
C GLU A 119 -7.41 -10.16 18.30
N LEU A 120 -6.14 -9.97 17.95
CA LEU A 120 -5.16 -9.36 18.81
C LEU A 120 -5.13 -7.85 18.52
N THR A 121 -5.52 -7.05 19.50
CA THR A 121 -5.36 -5.59 19.47
C THR A 121 -4.15 -5.18 20.27
N ILE A 122 -3.48 -4.12 19.83
CA ILE A 122 -2.30 -3.54 20.45
C ILE A 122 -2.54 -2.05 20.69
N SER A 123 -2.04 -1.53 21.80
CA SER A 123 -1.88 -0.10 22.03
C SER A 123 -0.44 0.18 22.42
N LEU A 124 0.08 1.31 21.97
CA LEU A 124 1.47 1.70 22.19
C LEU A 124 1.56 2.82 23.22
N LYS A 125 2.71 2.92 23.88
CA LYS A 125 3.04 4.05 24.73
C LYS A 125 3.17 5.30 23.87
N SER A 126 2.75 6.45 24.39
CA SER A 126 2.90 7.73 23.70
C SER A 126 4.37 8.12 23.43
N SER A 127 5.28 7.58 24.24
CA SER A 127 6.72 7.76 24.09
C SER A 127 7.40 6.75 23.15
N ALA A 128 6.64 5.91 22.46
CA ALA A 128 7.21 4.89 21.58
C ALA A 128 7.92 5.53 20.39
N ASP A 129 9.16 5.09 20.14
CA ASP A 129 10.02 5.62 19.08
C ASP A 129 9.49 5.22 17.70
N LEU A 130 9.30 6.19 16.80
CA LEU A 130 8.77 5.95 15.46
C LEU A 130 9.68 5.10 14.57
N LEU A 131 10.96 4.95 14.90
CA LEU A 131 11.89 4.06 14.19
C LEU A 131 11.73 2.60 14.57
N HIS A 132 11.05 2.30 15.68
CA HIS A 132 10.84 0.94 16.11
C HIS A 132 9.79 0.22 15.26
N LYS A 133 9.91 -1.11 15.24
CA LYS A 133 8.96 -2.02 14.58
C LYS A 133 8.57 -3.13 15.54
N ILE A 134 7.34 -3.62 15.43
CA ILE A 134 6.79 -4.67 16.30
C ILE A 134 6.40 -5.87 15.45
N SER A 135 6.88 -7.04 15.83
CA SER A 135 6.38 -8.33 15.34
C SER A 135 5.86 -9.13 16.54
N LEU A 136 4.66 -9.69 16.41
CA LEU A 136 4.05 -10.63 17.34
C LEU A 136 3.42 -11.75 16.54
N GLN A 137 3.58 -12.99 16.98
CA GLN A 137 2.94 -14.14 16.35
C GLN A 137 2.45 -15.13 17.41
N PRO A 138 1.21 -15.63 17.29
CA PRO A 138 0.76 -16.72 18.13
C PRO A 138 1.50 -18.01 17.74
N THR A 139 1.94 -18.80 18.72
CA THR A 139 2.79 -19.99 18.52
C THR A 139 2.08 -21.29 18.88
N LYS A 140 1.17 -21.25 19.85
CA LYS A 140 0.30 -22.38 20.23
C LYS A 140 -0.86 -21.91 21.09
N TYR A 141 -1.87 -22.76 21.22
CA TYR A 141 -2.98 -22.58 22.15
C TYR A 141 -3.23 -23.85 22.96
N ASN A 142 -3.69 -23.66 24.19
CA ASN A 142 -3.91 -24.72 25.17
C ASN A 142 -5.37 -24.73 25.62
N PHE A 143 -5.93 -25.92 25.82
CA PHE A 143 -7.26 -26.13 26.40
C PHE A 143 -7.16 -26.60 27.85
N SER A 144 -8.23 -26.44 28.62
CA SER A 144 -8.28 -26.82 30.05
C SER A 144 -8.19 -28.33 30.28
N ASP A 145 -8.41 -29.15 29.25
CA ASP A 145 -8.27 -30.62 29.32
C ASP A 145 -6.84 -31.12 29.05
N GLY A 146 -5.87 -30.21 28.95
CA GLY A 146 -4.46 -30.52 28.67
C GLY A 146 -4.12 -30.60 27.17
N THR A 147 -5.11 -30.55 26.28
CA THR A 147 -4.86 -30.56 24.83
C THR A 147 -4.12 -29.29 24.42
N THR A 148 -3.04 -29.45 23.67
CA THR A 148 -2.23 -28.35 23.11
C THR A 148 -2.16 -28.46 21.59
N LYS A 149 -2.26 -27.33 20.89
CA LYS A 149 -2.12 -27.27 19.43
C LYS A 149 -1.12 -26.17 19.05
N LYS A 150 -0.13 -26.54 18.24
CA LYS A 150 0.82 -25.58 17.65
C LYS A 150 0.11 -24.77 16.57
N ILE A 151 0.55 -23.53 16.43
CA ILE A 151 0.17 -22.64 15.33
C ILE A 151 1.37 -22.58 14.39
N ASP A 152 1.13 -22.91 13.12
CA ASP A 152 2.15 -22.82 12.08
C ASP A 152 2.65 -21.37 11.95
N HIS A 153 3.91 -21.21 11.56
CA HIS A 153 4.52 -19.90 11.45
C HIS A 153 3.70 -19.02 10.49
N ILE A 154 3.20 -17.91 11.02
CA ILE A 154 2.54 -16.88 10.22
C ILE A 154 3.64 -15.95 9.71
N SER A 155 3.93 -15.98 8.41
CA SER A 155 4.82 -14.97 7.83
C SER A 155 4.17 -13.60 8.01
N SER A 156 4.69 -12.82 8.97
CA SER A 156 4.20 -11.47 9.26
C SER A 156 5.37 -10.51 9.26
N ARG A 157 5.23 -9.45 8.45
CA ARG A 157 6.24 -8.39 8.40
C ARG A 157 6.14 -7.56 9.69
N PRO A 158 7.27 -7.15 10.29
CA PRO A 158 7.25 -6.21 11.40
C PRO A 158 6.42 -4.97 11.05
N GLN A 159 5.46 -4.61 11.91
CA GLN A 159 4.60 -3.45 11.73
C GLN A 159 5.32 -2.20 12.24
N ARG A 160 5.23 -1.11 11.47
CA ARG A 160 5.86 0.17 11.77
C ARG A 160 4.98 1.00 12.68
N LEU A 161 5.64 1.81 13.50
CA LEU A 161 4.98 2.84 14.28
C LEU A 161 4.66 4.06 13.42
N ALA A 162 3.69 4.86 13.88
CA ALA A 162 3.27 6.09 13.25
C ALA A 162 2.72 7.07 14.27
N TYR A 163 2.88 8.36 13.99
CA TYR A 163 2.23 9.42 14.74
C TYR A 163 0.91 9.82 14.06
N PRO A 164 -0.23 9.85 14.77
CA PRO A 164 -1.50 10.29 14.21
C PRO A 164 -1.54 11.82 14.08
N ILE A 165 -1.30 12.33 12.87
CA ILE A 165 -1.36 13.76 12.56
C ILE A 165 -2.78 14.29 12.68
N HIS A 166 -3.78 13.48 12.33
CA HIS A 166 -5.17 13.78 12.63
C HIS A 166 -6.00 12.50 12.59
N LYS A 167 -6.82 12.29 13.62
CA LYS A 167 -7.92 11.32 13.57
C LYS A 167 -9.21 12.08 13.38
N ARG A 168 -10.11 11.49 12.61
CA ARG A 168 -11.43 12.05 12.31
C ARG A 168 -12.13 12.58 13.55
N GLY A 169 -12.56 13.84 13.51
CA GLY A 169 -13.28 14.51 14.59
C GLY A 169 -12.38 15.14 15.67
N ASP A 170 -11.08 14.83 15.71
CA ASP A 170 -10.16 15.54 16.60
C ASP A 170 -10.10 17.04 16.25
N TYR A 171 -9.88 17.88 17.27
CA TYR A 171 -9.77 19.34 17.14
C TYR A 171 -11.00 20.02 16.52
N ASN A 172 -12.20 19.47 16.74
CA ASN A 172 -13.46 19.95 16.15
C ASN A 172 -13.41 20.04 14.61
N CYS A 173 -12.54 19.24 13.99
CA CYS A 173 -12.40 19.16 12.56
C CYS A 173 -12.77 17.76 12.11
N HIS A 174 -13.80 17.66 11.26
CA HIS A 174 -14.26 16.37 10.78
C HIS A 174 -13.13 15.58 10.12
N THR A 175 -12.35 16.14 9.19
CA THR A 175 -11.29 15.39 8.50
C THR A 175 -10.11 16.27 8.09
N PHE A 176 -8.89 15.75 8.19
CA PHE A 176 -7.73 16.31 7.49
C PHE A 176 -7.46 15.56 6.18
N ARG A 177 -7.10 16.28 5.12
CA ARG A 177 -6.73 15.69 3.81
C ARG A 177 -5.61 16.48 3.14
N ILE A 178 -5.07 15.93 2.06
CA ILE A 178 -4.14 16.61 1.14
C ILE A 178 -2.84 17.05 1.84
N PRO A 179 -1.98 16.09 2.23
CA PRO A 179 -0.74 16.35 2.95
C PRO A 179 0.30 17.08 2.09
N GLY A 180 0.95 18.08 2.68
CA GLY A 180 2.24 18.62 2.26
C GLY A 180 3.20 18.64 3.44
N ILE A 181 4.47 18.29 3.23
CA ILE A 181 5.48 18.37 4.28
C ILE A 181 6.77 18.99 3.75
N ALA A 182 7.41 19.83 4.57
CA ALA A 182 8.74 20.34 4.29
C ALA A 182 9.58 20.44 5.58
N ARG A 183 10.90 20.48 5.41
CA ARG A 183 11.85 20.73 6.50
C ARG A 183 12.33 22.17 6.39
N SER A 184 12.08 22.98 7.42
CA SER A 184 12.62 24.33 7.49
C SER A 184 14.10 24.32 7.80
N LYS A 185 14.76 25.45 7.53
CA LYS A 185 16.21 25.64 7.69
C LYS A 185 16.72 25.36 9.11
N ASN A 186 15.90 25.56 10.15
CA ASN A 186 16.26 25.22 11.54
C ASN A 186 16.04 23.74 11.89
N GLY A 187 15.68 22.90 10.91
CA GLY A 187 15.46 21.47 11.06
C GLY A 187 14.05 21.06 11.47
N HIS A 188 13.14 22.00 11.77
CA HIS A 188 11.76 21.65 12.10
C HIS A 188 11.01 21.10 10.87
N LEU A 189 10.15 20.11 11.09
CA LEU A 189 9.23 19.61 10.08
C LEU A 189 7.91 20.37 10.16
N LEU A 190 7.39 20.78 8.99
CA LEU A 190 6.14 21.52 8.84
C LEU A 190 5.17 20.67 8.02
N ALA A 191 4.09 20.21 8.64
CA ALA A 191 3.04 19.46 7.99
C ALA A 191 1.84 20.37 7.73
N VAL A 192 1.50 20.57 6.45
CA VAL A 192 0.30 21.29 6.02
C VAL A 192 -0.75 20.33 5.47
N ALA A 193 -2.02 20.67 5.67
CA ALA A 193 -3.15 19.86 5.22
C ALA A 193 -4.41 20.72 5.12
N ASP A 194 -5.39 20.27 4.34
CA ASP A 194 -6.76 20.76 4.45
C ASP A 194 -7.31 20.43 5.84
N MET A 195 -7.84 21.41 6.55
CA MET A 195 -8.70 21.23 7.73
C MET A 195 -10.16 21.28 7.26
N ARG A 196 -10.79 20.14 7.02
CA ARG A 196 -12.17 20.04 6.52
C ARG A 196 -13.14 19.90 7.68
N TYR A 197 -13.69 21.01 8.15
CA TYR A 197 -14.43 21.07 9.41
C TYR A 197 -15.73 20.28 9.43
N ASN A 198 -16.51 20.35 8.34
CA ASN A 198 -17.87 19.81 8.33
C ASN A 198 -18.00 18.40 7.74
N SER A 199 -17.18 18.05 6.75
CA SER A 199 -17.22 16.73 6.10
C SER A 199 -15.94 16.43 5.32
N ARG A 200 -15.83 15.20 4.77
CA ARG A 200 -14.67 14.77 3.96
C ARG A 200 -14.69 15.33 2.53
N ARG A 201 -15.75 16.02 2.08
CA ARG A 201 -15.88 16.49 0.69
C ARG A 201 -14.72 17.38 0.26
N ASP A 202 -14.46 17.45 -1.04
CA ASP A 202 -13.58 18.47 -1.62
C ASP A 202 -14.30 19.82 -1.66
N LEU A 203 -13.59 20.90 -2.02
CA LEU A 203 -14.18 22.22 -2.25
C LEU A 203 -15.43 22.12 -3.14
N GLN A 204 -16.43 22.98 -2.97
CA GLN A 204 -16.55 24.04 -1.97
C GLN A 204 -17.02 23.51 -0.59
N GLY A 205 -16.55 24.11 0.51
CA GLY A 205 -16.98 23.86 1.89
C GLY A 205 -16.16 24.63 2.91
N HIS A 206 -16.49 24.51 4.21
CA HIS A 206 -15.72 25.16 5.28
C HIS A 206 -14.41 24.39 5.49
N MET A 207 -13.35 24.96 4.96
CA MET A 207 -12.04 24.33 4.83
C MET A 207 -10.94 25.38 4.93
N ASP A 208 -9.92 25.12 5.74
CA ASP A 208 -8.73 25.98 5.87
C ASP A 208 -7.46 25.19 5.53
N ILE A 209 -6.32 25.88 5.41
CA ILE A 209 -5.02 25.21 5.45
C ILE A 209 -4.49 25.24 6.87
N GLY A 210 -4.35 24.05 7.46
CA GLY A 210 -3.75 23.85 8.78
C GLY A 210 -2.24 23.63 8.71
N LEU A 211 -1.56 23.96 9.80
CA LEU A 211 -0.15 23.65 10.03
C LEU A 211 0.03 22.89 11.36
N ARG A 212 0.88 21.86 11.33
CA ARG A 212 1.50 21.25 12.52
C ARG A 212 3.02 21.31 12.39
N ILE A 213 3.71 21.51 13.51
CA ILE A 213 5.17 21.63 13.55
C ILE A 213 5.74 20.53 14.46
N SER A 214 6.76 19.83 13.97
CA SER A 214 7.60 18.96 14.79
C SER A 214 9.01 19.54 14.92
N LYS A 215 9.53 19.52 16.15
CA LYS A 215 10.88 20.00 16.48
C LYS A 215 11.88 18.87 16.73
N ASP A 216 11.44 17.62 16.64
CA ASP A 216 12.16 16.42 17.06
C ASP A 216 12.17 15.33 15.98
N GLY A 217 12.15 15.75 14.71
CA GLY A 217 12.21 14.83 13.55
C GLY A 217 10.93 14.01 13.35
N GLY A 218 9.80 14.51 13.84
CA GLY A 218 8.47 13.94 13.65
C GLY A 218 7.97 13.06 14.80
N GLN A 219 8.74 12.94 15.88
CA GLN A 219 8.38 12.12 17.05
C GLN A 219 7.18 12.71 17.80
N THR A 220 7.11 14.05 17.90
CA THR A 220 5.97 14.78 18.44
C THR A 220 5.61 15.98 17.56
N TRP A 221 4.35 16.42 17.64
CA TRP A 221 3.81 17.50 16.81
C TRP A 221 2.96 18.48 17.63
N SER A 222 3.09 19.77 17.35
CA SER A 222 2.22 20.83 17.92
C SER A 222 0.75 20.54 17.62
N PRO A 223 -0.22 21.09 18.38
CA PRO A 223 -1.61 21.15 17.92
C PRO A 223 -1.74 21.79 16.53
N PRO A 224 -2.76 21.43 15.73
CA PRO A 224 -3.02 22.09 14.46
C PRO A 224 -3.48 23.54 14.68
N ARG A 225 -3.06 24.42 13.77
CA ARG A 225 -3.55 25.79 13.69
C ARG A 225 -3.77 26.19 12.24
N PRO A 226 -4.83 26.94 11.90
CA PRO A 226 -5.00 27.48 10.56
C PRO A 226 -3.88 28.50 10.27
N ILE A 227 -3.32 28.42 9.06
CA ILE A 227 -2.38 29.39 8.50
C ILE A 227 -2.96 30.12 7.28
N MET A 228 -4.09 29.62 6.77
CA MET A 228 -4.84 30.22 5.67
C MET A 228 -6.32 29.94 5.91
N ASP A 229 -7.01 30.97 6.39
CA ASP A 229 -8.44 31.01 6.68
C ASP A 229 -8.97 32.34 6.11
N MET A 230 -9.97 32.26 5.26
CA MET A 230 -10.57 33.44 4.61
C MET A 230 -11.79 33.98 5.39
N GLY A 231 -12.21 33.30 6.46
CA GLY A 231 -13.32 33.68 7.31
C GLY A 231 -14.59 33.94 6.51
N GLU A 232 -15.27 35.04 6.83
CA GLU A 232 -16.50 35.46 6.16
C GLU A 232 -16.25 36.49 5.04
N HIS A 233 -15.15 36.33 4.30
CA HIS A 233 -14.74 37.29 3.26
C HIS A 233 -15.88 37.59 2.27
N GLY A 234 -16.09 38.88 1.98
CA GLY A 234 -17.15 39.35 1.09
C GLY A 234 -18.57 39.13 1.64
N GLY A 235 -18.73 38.98 2.97
CA GLY A 235 -20.03 38.76 3.62
C GLY A 235 -20.63 37.38 3.37
N LYS A 236 -19.84 36.44 2.84
CA LYS A 236 -20.25 35.04 2.63
C LYS A 236 -19.76 34.19 3.80
N SER A 237 -20.52 33.16 4.16
CA SER A 237 -20.14 32.22 5.22
C SER A 237 -18.80 31.51 4.95
N GLN A 238 -18.19 30.98 6.00
CA GLN A 238 -16.91 30.25 5.91
C GLN A 238 -16.98 29.04 4.95
N ASP A 239 -18.15 28.40 4.83
CA ASP A 239 -18.36 27.29 3.89
C ASP A 239 -18.46 27.71 2.41
N GLN A 240 -18.43 29.01 2.15
CA GLN A 240 -18.32 29.62 0.84
C GLN A 240 -16.97 30.34 0.64
N ASN A 241 -16.00 30.04 1.50
CA ASN A 241 -14.67 30.66 1.52
C ASN A 241 -13.54 29.62 1.69
N GLY A 242 -13.81 28.37 1.30
CA GLY A 242 -12.88 27.26 1.53
C GLY A 242 -11.53 27.43 0.83
N CYS A 243 -10.48 27.09 1.57
CA CYS A 243 -9.11 26.92 1.10
C CYS A 243 -8.73 25.43 1.07
N SER A 244 -8.05 24.98 0.02
CA SER A 244 -7.72 23.55 -0.18
C SER A 244 -6.50 23.36 -1.06
N ASP A 245 -5.98 22.14 -1.04
CA ASP A 245 -4.92 21.62 -1.91
C ASP A 245 -3.56 22.32 -1.68
N PRO A 246 -3.03 22.30 -0.45
CA PRO A 246 -1.83 23.04 -0.11
C PRO A 246 -0.57 22.46 -0.76
N CYS A 247 0.33 23.36 -1.17
CA CYS A 247 1.70 23.05 -1.59
C CYS A 247 2.67 23.89 -0.75
N ILE A 248 3.56 23.23 -0.01
CA ILE A 248 4.58 23.87 0.82
C ILE A 248 5.94 23.89 0.11
N LEU A 249 6.63 25.02 0.13
CA LEU A 249 7.98 25.18 -0.40
C LEU A 249 8.84 25.96 0.60
N VAL A 250 10.08 25.52 0.79
CA VAL A 250 11.07 26.22 1.60
C VAL A 250 12.17 26.69 0.66
N ASP A 251 12.44 27.99 0.66
CA ASP A 251 13.66 28.56 0.11
C ASP A 251 14.81 28.19 1.03
N GLU A 252 15.68 27.29 0.59
CA GLU A 252 16.78 26.77 1.41
C GLU A 252 17.88 27.81 1.66
N GLU A 253 18.01 28.80 0.78
CA GLU A 253 18.98 29.88 0.92
C GLU A 253 18.54 30.90 1.96
N THR A 254 17.31 31.41 1.85
CA THR A 254 16.79 32.46 2.75
C THR A 254 16.12 31.91 4.01
N GLY A 255 15.64 30.67 3.97
CA GLY A 255 14.78 30.09 5.01
C GLY A 255 13.32 30.53 4.94
N GLN A 256 12.94 31.33 3.94
CA GLN A 256 11.55 31.73 3.71
C GLN A 256 10.70 30.52 3.31
N ILE A 257 9.48 30.46 3.84
CA ILE A 257 8.54 29.37 3.58
C ILE A 257 7.33 29.95 2.85
N PHE A 258 6.89 29.26 1.80
CA PHE A 258 5.70 29.57 1.03
C PHE A 258 4.70 28.41 1.19
N VAL A 259 3.44 28.72 1.47
CA VAL A 259 2.34 27.76 1.36
C VAL A 259 1.31 28.33 0.39
N ALA A 260 1.16 27.67 -0.76
CA ALA A 260 0.16 28.00 -1.76
C ALA A 260 -1.06 27.09 -1.63
N ALA A 261 -2.24 27.59 -1.95
CA ALA A 261 -3.48 26.79 -2.00
C ALA A 261 -4.47 27.38 -3.02
N CYS A 262 -5.55 26.65 -3.25
CA CYS A 262 -6.76 27.16 -3.90
C CYS A 262 -7.66 27.85 -2.88
N TRP A 263 -8.30 28.96 -3.27
CA TRP A 263 -9.43 29.54 -2.56
C TRP A 263 -10.63 29.70 -3.50
N THR A 264 -11.76 29.12 -3.14
CA THR A 264 -13.02 29.31 -3.87
C THR A 264 -13.92 30.22 -3.05
N HIS A 265 -14.38 31.33 -3.64
CA HIS A 265 -15.33 32.25 -3.03
C HIS A 265 -16.72 32.05 -3.62
N GLY A 266 -17.75 31.92 -2.76
CA GLY A 266 -19.11 31.57 -3.16
C GLY A 266 -19.24 30.13 -3.65
N LYS A 267 -20.09 29.94 -4.67
CA LYS A 267 -20.30 28.65 -5.38
C LYS A 267 -20.64 27.43 -4.50
N PRO A 268 -21.62 27.52 -3.58
CA PRO A 268 -22.01 26.38 -2.75
C PRO A 268 -22.44 25.17 -3.62
N GLY A 269 -22.11 23.97 -3.17
CA GLY A 269 -22.47 22.73 -3.88
C GLY A 269 -21.65 22.42 -5.14
N THR A 270 -20.70 23.27 -5.52
CA THR A 270 -19.82 23.04 -6.68
C THR A 270 -18.50 22.36 -6.30
N HIS A 271 -17.68 22.05 -7.30
CA HIS A 271 -16.32 21.54 -7.16
C HIS A 271 -15.39 22.26 -8.15
N GLN A 272 -14.25 22.78 -7.71
CA GLN A 272 -13.35 23.65 -8.50
C GLN A 272 -12.89 23.03 -9.83
N TRP A 273 -12.79 21.70 -9.88
CA TRP A 273 -12.48 20.93 -11.11
C TRP A 273 -13.67 20.61 -12.04
N ARG A 274 -14.91 20.97 -11.71
CA ARG A 274 -16.11 20.55 -12.46
C ARG A 274 -17.05 21.72 -12.76
N GLY A 275 -17.64 21.70 -13.95
CA GLY A 275 -18.68 22.66 -14.35
C GLY A 275 -18.27 24.11 -14.05
N ASN A 276 -19.17 24.84 -13.40
CA ASN A 276 -19.00 26.23 -12.98
C ASN A 276 -18.32 26.41 -11.61
N GLY A 277 -17.70 25.38 -11.04
CA GLY A 277 -16.95 25.51 -9.78
C GLY A 277 -15.69 26.38 -9.89
N SER A 278 -15.14 26.47 -11.10
CA SER A 278 -14.15 27.48 -11.47
C SER A 278 -14.28 27.79 -12.95
N GLU A 279 -14.28 29.07 -13.28
CA GLU A 279 -14.52 29.60 -14.63
C GLU A 279 -13.34 30.47 -15.10
N PRO A 280 -13.25 30.79 -16.41
CA PRO A 280 -12.30 31.75 -16.93
C PRO A 280 -12.43 33.14 -16.30
N GLY A 281 -11.35 33.93 -16.38
CA GLY A 281 -11.21 35.25 -15.79
C GLY A 281 -10.48 35.24 -14.45
N PHE A 282 -10.59 36.37 -13.75
CA PHE A 282 -9.90 36.64 -12.47
C PHE A 282 -10.86 36.92 -11.31
N ASP A 283 -12.15 37.15 -11.60
CA ASP A 283 -13.14 37.52 -10.58
C ASP A 283 -13.25 36.44 -9.50
N ILE A 284 -13.19 36.83 -8.24
CA ILE A 284 -13.20 35.90 -7.10
C ILE A 284 -14.51 35.08 -7.02
N ASP A 285 -15.64 35.67 -7.42
CA ASP A 285 -16.94 34.99 -7.46
C ASP A 285 -17.08 33.97 -8.62
N LYS A 286 -16.15 33.97 -9.59
CA LYS A 286 -16.21 33.13 -10.80
C LYS A 286 -15.06 32.13 -10.90
N SER A 287 -13.83 32.57 -10.64
CA SER A 287 -12.63 31.74 -10.77
C SER A 287 -12.11 31.36 -9.41
N THR A 288 -11.70 30.10 -9.24
CA THR A 288 -10.96 29.69 -8.05
C THR A 288 -9.59 30.35 -8.07
N GLN A 289 -9.20 30.90 -6.93
CA GLN A 289 -8.03 31.76 -6.78
C GLN A 289 -6.81 30.97 -6.34
N PHE A 290 -5.64 31.33 -6.85
CA PHE A 290 -4.33 30.88 -6.38
C PHE A 290 -3.87 31.83 -5.28
N ILE A 291 -3.83 31.37 -4.03
CA ILE A 291 -3.45 32.18 -2.87
C ILE A 291 -2.22 31.64 -2.16
N VAL A 292 -1.43 32.53 -1.55
CA VAL A 292 -0.16 32.19 -0.89
C VAL A 292 -0.03 32.88 0.46
N VAL A 293 0.46 32.16 1.46
CA VAL A 293 0.97 32.73 2.72
C VAL A 293 2.46 32.45 2.86
N ARG A 294 3.16 33.33 3.58
CA ARG A 294 4.61 33.25 3.75
C ARG A 294 5.01 33.28 5.21
N SER A 295 6.09 32.60 5.56
CA SER A 295 6.75 32.70 6.88
C SER A 295 8.23 32.99 6.70
N THR A 296 8.78 33.84 7.56
CA THR A 296 10.21 34.20 7.62
C THR A 296 10.86 33.79 8.96
N ASP A 297 10.09 33.13 9.83
CA ASP A 297 10.47 32.75 11.19
C ASP A 297 10.28 31.23 11.42
N HIS A 298 10.63 30.44 10.39
CA HIS A 298 10.57 28.98 10.41
C HIS A 298 9.18 28.41 10.71
N GLY A 299 8.14 29.10 10.24
CA GLY A 299 6.74 28.69 10.35
C GLY A 299 6.09 29.06 11.67
N ALA A 300 6.68 29.93 12.49
CA ALA A 300 6.06 30.39 13.73
C ALA A 300 4.90 31.36 13.45
N THR A 301 5.09 32.35 12.58
CA THR A 301 4.06 33.29 12.12
C THR A 301 3.93 33.29 10.60
N TRP A 302 2.79 33.76 10.10
CA TRP A 302 2.46 33.75 8.68
C TRP A 302 1.90 35.10 8.25
N SER A 303 2.19 35.49 7.02
CA SER A 303 1.59 36.67 6.38
C SER A 303 0.08 36.49 6.20
N LYS A 304 -0.62 37.59 5.94
CA LYS A 304 -1.98 37.51 5.38
C LYS A 304 -1.94 36.80 4.01
N PRO A 305 -3.03 36.11 3.60
CA PRO A 305 -3.12 35.51 2.27
C PRO A 305 -2.95 36.54 1.16
N GLU A 306 -2.03 36.27 0.25
CA GLU A 306 -1.80 37.03 -0.98
C GLU A 306 -2.47 36.33 -2.15
N ASN A 307 -3.26 37.05 -2.93
CA ASN A 307 -3.87 36.49 -4.14
C ASN A 307 -2.93 36.67 -5.35
N TRP A 308 -2.42 35.57 -5.88
CA TRP A 308 -1.49 35.53 -7.00
C TRP A 308 -2.18 35.18 -8.33
N THR A 309 -3.49 35.02 -8.36
CA THR A 309 -4.24 34.61 -9.56
C THR A 309 -3.94 35.51 -10.76
N LYS A 310 -4.04 36.84 -10.60
CA LYS A 310 -3.73 37.79 -11.69
C LYS A 310 -2.26 37.76 -12.13
N LYS A 311 -1.35 37.31 -11.27
CA LYS A 311 0.09 37.23 -11.57
C LYS A 311 0.44 35.98 -12.38
N LEU A 312 -0.29 34.88 -12.17
CA LEU A 312 0.10 33.55 -12.67
C LEU A 312 -0.86 32.97 -13.70
N LYS A 313 -2.17 33.13 -13.50
CA LYS A 313 -3.19 32.41 -14.27
C LYS A 313 -3.42 33.08 -15.61
N ASP A 314 -3.43 32.32 -16.70
CA ASP A 314 -3.99 32.78 -17.96
C ASP A 314 -5.51 33.00 -17.79
N PRO A 315 -6.06 34.18 -18.14
CA PRO A 315 -7.48 34.47 -17.95
C PRO A 315 -8.39 33.54 -18.76
N SER A 316 -7.93 32.94 -19.86
CA SER A 316 -8.71 31.98 -20.64
C SER A 316 -8.88 30.63 -19.92
N TRP A 317 -7.98 30.26 -19.01
CA TRP A 317 -8.03 28.99 -18.30
C TRP A 317 -9.20 28.92 -17.32
N HIS A 318 -9.85 27.77 -17.23
CA HIS A 318 -10.92 27.52 -16.25
C HIS A 318 -10.39 27.41 -14.81
N LEU A 319 -9.15 26.95 -14.62
CA LEU A 319 -8.54 26.75 -13.31
C LEU A 319 -7.02 26.81 -13.43
N PHE A 320 -6.35 27.44 -12.47
CA PHE A 320 -4.92 27.30 -12.25
C PHE A 320 -4.67 27.20 -10.74
N ALA A 321 -3.94 26.17 -10.33
CA ALA A 321 -3.83 25.75 -8.94
C ALA A 321 -2.42 25.23 -8.63
N PRO A 322 -1.97 25.33 -7.36
CA PRO A 322 -0.83 24.55 -6.93
C PRO A 322 -1.14 23.05 -7.05
N ALA A 323 -0.13 22.25 -7.37
CA ALA A 323 -0.24 20.81 -7.19
C ALA A 323 0.05 20.49 -5.72
N PRO A 324 -0.82 19.73 -5.03
CA PRO A 324 -0.69 19.48 -3.61
C PRO A 324 0.56 18.67 -3.27
N GLY A 325 1.12 18.90 -2.09
CA GLY A 325 2.35 18.27 -1.62
C GLY A 325 3.41 19.33 -1.30
N ASN A 326 4.57 19.23 -1.96
CA ASN A 326 5.68 20.14 -1.73
C ASN A 326 6.37 20.56 -3.04
N GLY A 327 6.93 21.77 -3.04
CA GLY A 327 7.87 22.24 -4.04
C GLY A 327 9.32 21.98 -3.62
N ILE A 328 10.27 22.54 -4.37
CA ILE A 328 11.71 22.38 -4.16
C ILE A 328 12.46 23.71 -4.31
N THR A 329 13.63 23.80 -3.66
CA THR A 329 14.70 24.73 -4.05
C THR A 329 15.71 23.92 -4.86
N MET A 330 15.99 24.36 -6.09
CA MET A 330 17.04 23.77 -6.91
C MET A 330 18.42 24.14 -6.36
N LYS A 331 19.45 23.39 -6.75
CA LYS A 331 20.86 23.65 -6.36
C LYS A 331 21.36 25.05 -6.73
N ASP A 332 20.78 25.69 -7.75
CA ASP A 332 21.13 27.05 -8.17
C ASP A 332 20.32 28.15 -7.48
N GLY A 333 19.50 27.79 -6.47
CA GLY A 333 18.63 28.70 -5.72
C GLY A 333 17.26 28.93 -6.37
N THR A 334 17.00 28.38 -7.57
CA THR A 334 15.69 28.50 -8.23
C THR A 334 14.61 27.79 -7.41
N LEU A 335 13.56 28.51 -7.02
CA LEU A 335 12.38 27.94 -6.37
C LEU A 335 11.45 27.34 -7.43
N VAL A 336 10.97 26.12 -7.23
CA VAL A 336 10.05 25.46 -8.17
C VAL A 336 8.87 24.85 -7.42
N MET A 337 7.67 25.29 -7.78
CA MET A 337 6.40 24.76 -7.31
C MET A 337 5.71 23.96 -8.42
N PRO A 338 5.31 22.70 -8.19
CA PRO A 338 4.50 21.98 -9.16
C PRO A 338 3.09 22.62 -9.22
N THR A 339 2.56 22.77 -10.42
CA THR A 339 1.26 23.43 -10.67
C THR A 339 0.42 22.64 -11.67
N GLN A 340 -0.88 22.91 -11.66
CA GLN A 340 -1.87 22.20 -12.48
C GLN A 340 -3.03 23.13 -12.84
N GLY A 341 -3.81 22.74 -13.84
CA GLY A 341 -4.95 23.56 -14.25
C GLY A 341 -5.89 22.88 -15.23
N ARG A 342 -6.85 23.66 -15.69
CA ARG A 342 -7.73 23.35 -16.83
C ARG A 342 -7.63 24.48 -17.83
N ASP A 343 -7.23 24.16 -19.05
CA ASP A 343 -7.01 25.17 -20.10
C ASP A 343 -8.34 25.79 -20.57
N ALA A 344 -8.29 26.62 -21.63
CA ALA A 344 -9.47 27.28 -22.20
C ALA A 344 -10.54 26.32 -22.77
N LYS A 345 -10.19 25.05 -23.00
CA LYS A 345 -11.11 23.99 -23.44
C LYS A 345 -11.58 23.13 -22.26
N GLY A 346 -11.17 23.48 -21.03
CA GLY A 346 -11.41 22.69 -19.84
C GLY A 346 -10.55 21.43 -19.73
N LEU A 347 -9.54 21.25 -20.60
CA LEU A 347 -8.68 20.07 -20.59
C LEU A 347 -7.64 20.20 -19.47
N PRO A 348 -7.53 19.20 -18.57
CA PRO A 348 -6.55 19.27 -17.48
C PRO A 348 -5.11 19.22 -17.98
N PHE A 349 -4.20 19.88 -17.27
CA PHE A 349 -2.76 19.81 -17.52
C PHE A 349 -1.94 19.92 -16.23
N SER A 350 -0.70 19.45 -16.30
CA SER A 350 0.34 19.65 -15.27
C SER A 350 1.47 20.50 -15.83
N ASN A 351 2.08 21.33 -14.99
CA ASN A 351 3.24 22.14 -15.33
C ASN A 351 4.02 22.52 -14.04
N ILE A 352 4.94 23.48 -14.14
CA ILE A 352 5.64 24.05 -12.98
C ILE A 352 5.52 25.58 -12.99
N THR A 353 5.64 26.18 -11.82
CA THR A 353 5.80 27.61 -11.61
C THR A 353 7.10 27.83 -10.83
N TRP A 354 7.93 28.78 -11.26
CA TRP A 354 9.28 28.94 -10.70
C TRP A 354 9.69 30.39 -10.47
N SER A 355 10.66 30.61 -9.60
CA SER A 355 11.22 31.92 -9.25
C SER A 355 12.74 31.85 -9.10
N LYS A 356 13.45 32.86 -9.59
CA LYS A 356 14.92 33.00 -9.46
C LYS A 356 15.37 34.11 -8.51
N ASP A 357 14.42 34.77 -7.86
CA ASP A 357 14.66 35.97 -7.05
C ASP A 357 14.04 35.84 -5.65
N HIS A 358 14.10 34.63 -5.09
CA HIS A 358 13.56 34.28 -3.76
C HIS A 358 12.06 34.58 -3.64
N GLY A 359 11.30 34.26 -4.70
CA GLY A 359 9.85 34.34 -4.70
C GLY A 359 9.27 35.75 -4.86
N LYS A 360 10.08 36.74 -5.31
CA LYS A 360 9.59 38.09 -5.63
C LYS A 360 8.82 38.11 -6.95
N THR A 361 9.36 37.47 -7.98
CA THR A 361 8.72 37.25 -9.27
C THR A 361 8.61 35.76 -9.58
N TRP A 362 7.55 35.37 -10.30
CA TRP A 362 7.23 33.99 -10.61
C TRP A 362 6.84 33.86 -12.08
N HIS A 363 7.24 32.74 -12.68
CA HIS A 363 6.99 32.40 -14.07
C HIS A 363 6.27 31.07 -14.17
N VAL A 364 5.26 30.99 -15.04
CA VAL A 364 4.50 29.78 -15.32
C VAL A 364 5.06 29.11 -16.58
N SER A 365 5.36 27.82 -16.50
CA SER A 365 5.92 27.07 -17.64
C SER A 365 4.84 26.63 -18.63
N ASN A 366 5.27 26.18 -19.82
CA ASN A 366 4.40 25.45 -20.74
C ASN A 366 3.89 24.16 -20.08
N HIS A 367 2.75 23.67 -20.57
CA HIS A 367 2.18 22.39 -20.12
C HIS A 367 3.16 21.26 -20.40
N ALA A 368 3.43 20.42 -19.40
CA ALA A 368 4.24 19.22 -19.59
C ALA A 368 3.47 18.14 -20.35
N ARG A 369 2.18 17.97 -20.02
CA ARG A 369 1.29 17.00 -20.67
C ARG A 369 -0.17 17.38 -20.46
N ASN A 370 -1.00 17.08 -21.45
CA ASN A 370 -2.45 17.21 -21.33
C ASN A 370 -3.10 16.00 -20.64
N ASN A 371 -4.33 16.19 -20.19
CA ASN A 371 -5.14 15.23 -19.44
C ASN A 371 -4.42 14.66 -18.19
N THR A 372 -3.59 15.48 -17.56
CA THR A 372 -2.90 15.21 -16.29
C THR A 372 -3.32 16.25 -15.24
N THR A 373 -3.13 15.95 -13.95
CA THR A 373 -3.49 16.89 -12.85
C THR A 373 -2.39 16.99 -11.78
N GLU A 374 -2.54 16.32 -10.64
CA GLU A 374 -1.62 16.44 -9.51
C GLU A 374 -0.23 15.94 -9.91
N CYS A 375 0.79 16.73 -9.64
CA CYS A 375 2.16 16.40 -9.99
C CYS A 375 3.15 16.76 -8.88
N ALA A 376 4.33 16.13 -8.93
CA ALA A 376 5.45 16.40 -8.04
C ALA A 376 6.72 16.56 -8.88
N VAL A 377 7.64 17.41 -8.42
CA VAL A 377 8.86 17.78 -9.12
C VAL A 377 10.09 17.42 -8.29
N ALA A 378 11.14 16.93 -8.95
CA ALA A 378 12.45 16.70 -8.35
C ALA A 378 13.56 17.16 -9.31
N GLU A 379 14.65 17.70 -8.75
CA GLU A 379 15.86 18.01 -9.52
C GLU A 379 16.73 16.75 -9.64
N LEU A 380 17.08 16.38 -10.89
CA LEU A 380 17.92 15.24 -11.19
C LEU A 380 19.41 15.58 -11.06
N SER A 381 20.26 14.56 -11.11
CA SER A 381 21.70 14.72 -10.92
C SER A 381 22.39 15.59 -11.98
N ASP A 382 21.78 15.76 -13.15
CA ASP A 382 22.24 16.60 -14.27
C ASP A 382 21.65 18.03 -14.25
N GLY A 383 20.88 18.39 -13.22
CA GLY A 383 20.24 19.70 -13.07
C GLY A 383 18.91 19.84 -13.83
N SER A 384 18.47 18.80 -14.55
CA SER A 384 17.14 18.79 -15.15
C SER A 384 16.05 18.57 -14.10
N LEU A 385 14.84 19.04 -14.38
CA LEU A 385 13.67 18.81 -13.54
C LEU A 385 12.88 17.62 -14.07
N LEU A 386 12.62 16.63 -13.22
CA LEU A 386 11.71 15.52 -13.46
C LEU A 386 10.33 15.87 -12.90
N LEU A 387 9.30 15.82 -13.75
CA LEU A 387 7.90 16.02 -13.36
C LEU A 387 7.15 14.69 -13.44
N ASN A 388 6.63 14.25 -12.30
CA ASN A 388 5.83 13.03 -12.15
C ASN A 388 4.35 13.41 -11.97
N MET A 389 3.50 12.97 -12.88
CA MET A 389 2.13 13.47 -13.05
C MET A 389 1.09 12.37 -12.91
N ARG A 390 0.00 12.69 -12.24
CA ARG A 390 -1.23 11.89 -12.20
C ARG A 390 -1.88 11.94 -13.58
N ASP A 391 -2.13 10.79 -14.18
CA ASP A 391 -2.71 10.71 -15.53
C ASP A 391 -4.17 10.23 -15.47
N ASN A 392 -5.10 11.01 -16.01
CA ASN A 392 -6.52 10.65 -16.02
C ASN A 392 -6.82 9.45 -16.95
N ARG A 393 -5.94 9.13 -17.90
CA ARG A 393 -6.08 7.96 -18.80
C ARG A 393 -6.08 6.65 -18.01
N ASN A 394 -5.37 6.62 -16.88
CA ASN A 394 -5.34 5.49 -15.97
C ASN A 394 -6.69 5.19 -15.33
N ARG A 395 -7.74 6.02 -15.48
CA ARG A 395 -9.11 5.65 -15.06
C ARG A 395 -9.59 4.40 -15.80
N ALA A 396 -9.33 4.35 -17.11
CA ALA A 396 -9.69 3.23 -17.98
C ALA A 396 -8.56 2.20 -18.07
N ASP A 397 -7.31 2.64 -18.20
CA ASP A 397 -6.18 1.72 -18.35
C ASP A 397 -5.78 1.06 -17.02
N LYS A 398 -5.96 -0.26 -16.95
CA LYS A 398 -5.55 -1.13 -15.84
C LYS A 398 -4.55 -2.21 -16.30
N SER A 399 -4.07 -2.12 -17.53
CA SER A 399 -3.18 -3.09 -18.17
C SER A 399 -1.73 -2.89 -17.72
N GLY A 400 -0.78 -3.53 -18.42
CA GLY A 400 0.66 -3.33 -18.22
C GLY A 400 1.12 -1.89 -18.44
N THR A 401 0.38 -1.08 -19.21
CA THR A 401 0.71 0.32 -19.53
C THR A 401 0.21 1.34 -18.52
N ASN A 402 -0.50 0.93 -17.46
CA ASN A 402 -0.89 1.84 -16.40
C ASN A 402 0.32 2.34 -15.60
N GLY A 403 0.41 3.65 -15.42
CA GLY A 403 1.33 4.26 -14.47
C GLY A 403 1.43 5.79 -14.61
N ARG A 404 2.21 6.41 -13.73
CA ARG A 404 2.46 7.86 -13.70
C ARG A 404 2.92 8.36 -15.06
N ALA A 405 2.40 9.49 -15.53
CA ALA A 405 3.00 10.17 -16.66
C ALA A 405 4.27 10.89 -16.20
N ILE A 406 5.38 10.77 -16.94
CA ILE A 406 6.68 11.30 -16.51
C ILE A 406 7.37 12.01 -17.66
N ALA A 407 7.74 13.27 -17.44
CA ALA A 407 8.51 14.07 -18.37
C ALA A 407 9.63 14.81 -17.63
N HIS A 408 10.65 15.26 -18.35
CA HIS A 408 11.71 16.09 -17.79
C HIS A 408 11.95 17.33 -18.67
N THR A 409 12.56 18.35 -18.07
CA THR A 409 12.90 19.61 -18.72
C THR A 409 14.27 20.11 -18.27
N LYS A 410 15.01 20.76 -19.18
CA LYS A 410 16.31 21.41 -18.92
C LYS A 410 16.22 22.94 -18.98
N ASP A 411 15.04 23.48 -19.28
CA ASP A 411 14.83 24.90 -19.58
C ASP A 411 13.67 25.49 -18.78
N LEU A 412 13.45 24.94 -17.58
CA LEU A 412 12.38 25.32 -16.65
C LEU A 412 10.98 25.27 -17.29
N GLY A 413 10.77 24.22 -18.11
CA GLY A 413 9.49 23.87 -18.70
C GLY A 413 9.10 24.71 -19.91
N LYS A 414 10.06 25.33 -20.62
CA LYS A 414 9.81 25.84 -21.99
C LYS A 414 9.58 24.68 -22.94
N SER A 415 10.34 23.60 -22.80
CA SER A 415 10.15 22.34 -23.50
C SER A 415 10.19 21.15 -22.54
N TRP A 416 9.48 20.08 -22.91
CA TRP A 416 9.35 18.85 -22.12
C TRP A 416 9.64 17.63 -22.98
N VAL A 417 10.40 16.69 -22.43
CA VAL A 417 10.74 15.42 -23.07
C VAL A 417 10.23 14.28 -22.22
N SER A 418 9.58 13.29 -22.85
CA SER A 418 9.11 12.10 -22.13
C SER A 418 10.28 11.37 -21.48
N HIS A 419 10.12 10.95 -20.22
CA HIS A 419 11.13 10.18 -19.52
C HIS A 419 11.06 8.70 -19.93
N SER A 420 12.17 7.96 -19.82
CA SER A 420 12.20 6.53 -20.19
C SER A 420 11.26 5.64 -19.37
N THR A 421 10.77 6.15 -18.24
CA THR A 421 9.83 5.47 -17.35
C THR A 421 8.41 6.03 -17.42
N ASP A 422 8.07 6.82 -18.45
CA ASP A 422 6.71 7.28 -18.69
C ASP A 422 5.73 6.10 -18.65
N HIS A 423 4.74 6.18 -17.75
CA HIS A 423 3.76 5.16 -17.44
C HIS A 423 4.29 3.94 -16.66
N SER A 424 4.34 2.76 -17.27
CA SER A 424 4.36 1.40 -16.68
C SER A 424 5.25 1.18 -15.44
N ALA A 425 6.32 1.95 -15.26
CA ALA A 425 7.26 1.83 -14.14
C ALA A 425 6.63 2.11 -12.77
N LEU A 426 5.68 3.05 -12.69
CA LEU A 426 5.06 3.50 -11.44
C LEU A 426 3.53 3.40 -11.54
N PRO A 427 2.92 2.23 -11.25
CA PRO A 427 1.47 2.02 -11.31
C PRO A 427 0.69 2.98 -10.42
N GLU A 428 -0.53 3.36 -10.82
CA GLU A 428 -1.38 4.22 -10.00
C GLU A 428 -2.90 4.00 -10.20
N PRO A 429 -3.73 4.38 -9.21
CA PRO A 429 -5.18 4.36 -9.31
C PRO A 429 -5.77 5.73 -9.65
N VAL A 430 -5.01 6.62 -10.31
CA VAL A 430 -5.37 8.03 -10.56
C VAL A 430 -5.43 8.82 -9.23
N CYS A 431 -4.28 8.97 -8.58
CA CYS A 431 -4.13 9.62 -7.27
C CYS A 431 -2.93 10.56 -7.25
N MET A 432 -2.80 11.43 -6.25
CA MET A 432 -1.55 12.15 -6.00
C MET A 432 -0.42 11.15 -5.68
N ALA A 433 0.81 11.52 -6.02
CA ALA A 433 2.01 10.83 -5.59
C ALA A 433 3.10 11.84 -5.22
N SER A 434 3.93 11.51 -4.23
CA SER A 434 5.08 12.33 -3.84
C SER A 434 6.33 11.91 -4.61
N LEU A 435 7.20 12.87 -4.90
CA LEU A 435 8.53 12.65 -5.48
C LEU A 435 9.50 13.66 -4.85
N ILE A 436 10.65 13.20 -4.34
CA ILE A 436 11.74 14.07 -3.89
C ILE A 436 13.10 13.50 -4.28
N ALA A 437 14.07 14.36 -4.56
CA ALA A 437 15.47 13.96 -4.69
C ALA A 437 16.14 13.89 -3.31
N ASP A 438 17.12 13.00 -3.16
CA ASP A 438 17.99 12.96 -1.97
C ASP A 438 19.11 14.00 -2.11
N PRO A 439 19.17 15.04 -1.27
CA PRO A 439 20.23 16.05 -1.35
C PRO A 439 21.59 15.49 -0.91
N TYR A 440 21.64 14.37 -0.18
CA TYR A 440 22.88 13.74 0.31
C TYR A 440 23.40 12.66 -0.64
N ARG A 441 22.58 12.17 -1.57
CA ARG A 441 22.93 11.04 -2.47
C ARG A 441 22.57 11.39 -3.91
N LYS A 442 23.59 11.84 -4.66
CA LYS A 442 23.45 12.18 -6.08
C LYS A 442 22.79 11.03 -6.86
N GLY A 443 21.79 11.36 -7.68
CA GLY A 443 21.06 10.39 -8.50
C GLY A 443 19.98 9.61 -7.77
N THR A 444 19.81 9.82 -6.46
CA THR A 444 18.79 9.12 -5.67
C THR A 444 17.50 9.91 -5.60
N VAL A 445 16.38 9.24 -5.89
CA VAL A 445 15.04 9.82 -5.86
C VAL A 445 14.10 8.88 -5.11
N TYR A 446 13.26 9.44 -4.25
CA TYR A 446 12.22 8.73 -3.50
C TYR A 446 10.84 9.06 -4.04
N PHE A 447 9.98 8.06 -4.06
CA PHE A 447 8.60 8.17 -4.53
C PHE A 447 7.65 7.48 -3.56
N SER A 448 6.46 8.05 -3.37
CA SER A 448 5.38 7.38 -2.62
C SER A 448 4.02 7.54 -3.29
N ASN A 449 3.29 6.44 -3.38
CA ASN A 449 1.91 6.44 -3.84
C ASN A 449 1.16 5.16 -3.38
N PRO A 450 -0.15 5.07 -3.64
CA PRO A 450 -0.86 3.81 -3.61
C PRO A 450 -0.37 2.93 -4.76
N ASN A 451 0.35 1.86 -4.45
CA ASN A 451 0.90 0.94 -5.44
C ASN A 451 -0.15 -0.07 -5.90
N ASN A 452 -1.23 0.44 -6.48
CA ASN A 452 -2.36 -0.35 -6.94
C ASN A 452 -3.04 0.37 -8.11
N LYS A 453 -3.43 -0.37 -9.15
CA LYS A 453 -4.02 0.22 -10.36
C LYS A 453 -5.50 0.59 -10.20
N ARG A 454 -6.18 0.05 -9.18
CA ARG A 454 -7.65 0.07 -9.05
C ARG A 454 -8.14 0.83 -7.83
N SER A 455 -7.41 0.78 -6.73
CA SER A 455 -7.83 1.38 -5.45
C SER A 455 -6.72 2.18 -4.80
N ARG A 456 -7.10 3.15 -3.96
CA ARG A 456 -6.18 3.89 -3.10
C ARG A 456 -5.83 3.03 -1.87
N SER A 457 -4.98 2.03 -2.11
CA SER A 457 -4.48 1.09 -1.12
C SER A 457 -3.02 0.75 -1.41
N HIS A 458 -2.34 0.08 -0.48
CA HIS A 458 -0.94 -0.31 -0.61
C HIS A 458 -0.01 0.91 -0.70
N MET A 459 -0.11 1.86 0.24
CA MET A 459 0.86 2.96 0.35
C MET A 459 2.27 2.38 0.37
N THR A 460 3.07 2.74 -0.61
CA THR A 460 4.38 2.14 -0.84
C THR A 460 5.39 3.22 -1.13
N LEU A 461 6.53 3.15 -0.47
CA LEU A 461 7.73 3.90 -0.81
C LEU A 461 8.52 3.15 -1.88
N ARG A 462 9.11 3.87 -2.82
CA ARG A 462 10.06 3.34 -3.79
C ARG A 462 11.29 4.23 -3.86
N ARG A 463 12.45 3.62 -4.14
CA ARG A 463 13.72 4.32 -4.34
C ARG A 463 14.29 4.00 -5.71
N SER A 464 14.75 5.03 -6.40
CA SER A 464 15.65 4.96 -7.53
C SER A 464 17.01 5.53 -7.12
N THR A 465 18.09 4.96 -7.65
CA THR A 465 19.47 5.45 -7.46
C THR A 465 20.12 5.87 -8.78
N ASP A 466 19.32 6.03 -9.84
CA ASP A 466 19.76 6.28 -11.21
C ASP A 466 18.89 7.34 -11.91
N ASP A 467 18.54 8.41 -11.18
CA ASP A 467 17.72 9.53 -11.64
C ASP A 467 16.30 9.13 -12.10
N GLY A 468 15.70 8.15 -11.42
CA GLY A 468 14.34 7.69 -11.68
C GLY A 468 14.21 6.71 -12.84
N LYS A 469 15.32 6.22 -13.41
CA LYS A 469 15.31 5.28 -14.56
C LYS A 469 14.92 3.87 -14.15
N THR A 470 15.28 3.44 -12.95
CA THR A 470 14.87 2.15 -12.38
C THR A 470 14.39 2.29 -10.93
N TRP A 471 13.43 1.44 -10.54
CA TRP A 471 12.78 1.45 -9.22
C TRP A 471 12.84 0.06 -8.60
N SER A 472 14.03 -0.34 -8.16
CA SER A 472 14.34 -1.72 -7.72
C SER A 472 14.05 -1.99 -6.25
N SER A 473 13.91 -0.96 -5.41
CA SER A 473 13.69 -1.08 -3.98
C SER A 473 12.36 -0.43 -3.57
N GLN A 474 11.59 -1.13 -2.73
CA GLN A 474 10.28 -0.67 -2.25
C GLN A 474 9.97 -1.12 -0.82
N ILE A 475 9.20 -0.30 -0.11
CA ILE A 475 8.74 -0.56 1.25
C ILE A 475 7.23 -0.34 1.32
N LEU A 476 6.48 -1.41 1.60
CA LEU A 476 5.04 -1.33 1.86
C LEU A 476 4.80 -0.79 3.28
N LEU A 477 3.96 0.25 3.39
CA LEU A 477 3.66 0.94 4.64
C LEU A 477 2.25 0.62 5.16
N ASP A 478 1.28 0.55 4.26
CA ASP A 478 -0.13 0.37 4.62
C ASP A 478 -0.85 -0.40 3.51
N THR A 479 -1.25 -1.64 3.81
CA THR A 479 -1.97 -2.51 2.88
C THR A 479 -3.37 -2.02 2.53
N LYS A 480 -4.08 -1.42 3.50
CA LYS A 480 -5.51 -1.09 3.36
C LYS A 480 -5.71 0.35 2.93
N GLY A 481 -4.83 1.24 3.37
CA GLY A 481 -4.86 2.67 3.10
C GLY A 481 -3.76 3.10 2.15
N GLY A 482 -3.61 4.40 2.01
CA GLY A 482 -2.70 4.99 1.04
C GLY A 482 -3.46 5.69 -0.07
N ALA A 483 -3.73 6.97 0.15
CA ALA A 483 -4.20 7.89 -0.88
C ALA A 483 -3.12 8.93 -1.16
N TYR A 484 -3.28 10.17 -0.69
CA TYR A 484 -2.29 11.21 -0.88
C TYR A 484 -1.13 11.06 0.11
N SER A 485 0.07 11.47 -0.28
CA SER A 485 1.28 11.42 0.54
C SER A 485 2.25 12.55 0.18
N SER A 486 3.07 13.02 1.10
CA SER A 486 4.18 13.94 0.84
C SER A 486 5.42 13.49 1.62
N LEU A 487 6.59 13.59 0.99
CA LEU A 487 7.87 13.11 1.50
C LEU A 487 8.78 14.26 1.90
N VAL A 488 9.64 14.02 2.89
CA VAL A 488 10.68 14.95 3.31
C VAL A 488 11.93 14.19 3.76
N MET A 489 13.12 14.71 3.45
CA MET A 489 14.35 14.23 4.10
C MET A 489 14.46 14.88 5.48
N ILE A 490 14.40 14.07 6.53
CA ILE A 490 14.52 14.56 7.92
C ILE A 490 15.98 14.89 8.22
N ASP A 491 16.87 14.00 7.79
CA ASP A 491 18.32 14.11 7.87
C ASP A 491 18.94 13.17 6.82
N GLU A 492 20.26 13.01 6.81
CA GLU A 492 20.97 12.14 5.85
C GLU A 492 20.54 10.68 5.89
N ASN A 493 20.04 10.19 7.03
CA ASN A 493 19.77 8.77 7.29
C ASN A 493 18.29 8.45 7.45
N HIS A 494 17.40 9.45 7.48
CA HIS A 494 15.97 9.25 7.70
C HIS A 494 15.09 10.01 6.71
N LEU A 495 14.17 9.26 6.10
CA LEU A 495 13.06 9.78 5.31
C LEU A 495 11.82 9.92 6.19
N GLY A 496 11.10 11.02 6.05
CA GLY A 496 9.77 11.23 6.62
C GLY A 496 8.70 11.10 5.54
N ILE A 497 7.57 10.50 5.90
CA ILE A 497 6.38 10.46 5.04
C ILE A 497 5.15 10.88 5.85
N LEU A 498 4.39 11.83 5.28
CA LEU A 498 3.09 12.26 5.74
C LEU A 498 2.03 11.75 4.76
N TYR A 499 1.03 10.98 5.19
CA TYR A 499 0.04 10.43 4.24
C TYR A 499 -1.33 10.10 4.84
N GLU A 500 -2.32 10.01 3.95
CA GLU A 500 -3.68 9.57 4.26
C GLU A 500 -3.76 8.04 4.39
N SER A 501 -4.10 7.55 5.59
CA SER A 501 -3.90 6.14 5.97
C SER A 501 -5.20 5.38 6.22
N SER A 502 -5.08 4.08 6.50
CA SER A 502 -6.20 3.23 6.92
C SER A 502 -6.56 3.35 8.41
N VAL A 503 -5.66 3.89 9.24
CA VAL A 503 -5.81 3.91 10.71
C VAL A 503 -6.14 5.29 11.28
N ALA A 504 -5.84 6.35 10.54
CA ALA A 504 -6.22 7.73 10.83
C ALA A 504 -6.38 8.51 9.52
N ASP A 505 -7.06 9.67 9.58
CA ASP A 505 -7.21 10.53 8.39
C ASP A 505 -5.84 10.91 7.82
N MET A 506 -4.85 11.16 8.69
CA MET A 506 -3.47 11.42 8.29
C MET A 506 -2.48 10.95 9.36
N ILE A 507 -1.35 10.34 8.94
CA ILE A 507 -0.28 9.90 9.84
C ILE A 507 1.10 10.33 9.32
N PHE A 508 2.07 10.38 10.23
CA PHE A 508 3.49 10.54 9.92
C PHE A 508 4.27 9.27 10.28
N GLN A 509 5.19 8.85 9.41
CA GLN A 509 6.15 7.78 9.69
C GLN A 509 7.58 8.22 9.40
N LYS A 510 8.51 7.70 10.19
CA LYS A 510 9.96 7.90 10.04
C LYS A 510 10.60 6.59 9.54
N ILE A 511 11.40 6.67 8.48
CA ILE A 511 11.94 5.51 7.78
C ILE A 511 13.47 5.66 7.68
N PRO A 512 14.26 4.76 8.31
CA PRO A 512 15.68 4.68 8.05
C PRO A 512 15.97 4.37 6.58
N ILE A 513 16.90 5.11 5.97
CA ILE A 513 17.30 4.90 4.57
C ILE A 513 17.95 3.53 4.37
N SER A 514 18.61 2.99 5.41
CA SER A 514 19.21 1.65 5.38
C SER A 514 18.21 0.55 5.04
N GLU A 515 16.92 0.74 5.31
CA GLU A 515 15.89 -0.24 5.00
C GLU A 515 15.63 -0.44 3.51
N PHE A 516 16.03 0.51 2.66
CA PHE A 516 16.00 0.30 1.21
C PHE A 516 17.20 -0.53 0.71
N ASN A 517 18.25 -0.66 1.54
CA ASN A 517 19.46 -1.47 1.28
C ASN A 517 19.37 -2.86 1.89
N GLU A 518 18.49 -3.07 2.86
CA GLU A 518 18.00 -4.40 3.19
C GLU A 518 17.35 -4.91 1.89
N GLU A 519 18.13 -5.63 1.08
CA GLU A 519 17.59 -6.36 -0.04
C GLU A 519 16.39 -7.11 0.52
N THR A 520 15.18 -6.75 0.09
CA THR A 520 14.05 -7.65 0.28
C THR A 520 14.44 -8.87 -0.52
N SER A 521 15.07 -9.84 0.14
CA SER A 521 15.55 -11.12 -0.37
C SER A 521 14.41 -12.03 -0.86
N GLU A 522 13.24 -11.44 -1.11
CA GLU A 522 12.07 -12.04 -1.72
C GLU A 522 11.91 -11.45 -3.13
N LYS A 523 12.95 -11.47 -3.95
CA LYS A 523 12.66 -11.78 -5.36
C LYS A 523 12.13 -13.21 -5.33
N PRO A 524 10.87 -13.50 -5.71
CA PRO A 524 10.50 -14.88 -5.95
C PRO A 524 11.53 -15.43 -6.93
N LEU A 525 12.15 -16.53 -6.56
CA LEU A 525 13.20 -17.15 -7.34
C LEU A 525 12.53 -17.76 -8.57
N ILE A 526 12.29 -16.96 -9.61
CA ILE A 526 11.67 -17.40 -10.86
C ILE A 526 12.74 -18.15 -11.64
N GLN A 527 12.69 -19.48 -11.59
CA GLN A 527 13.54 -20.37 -12.37
C GLN A 527 12.74 -21.01 -13.51
N SER A 528 13.30 -21.04 -14.71
CA SER A 528 12.75 -21.83 -15.82
C SER A 528 13.25 -23.27 -15.70
N LEU A 529 12.35 -24.21 -15.39
CA LEU A 529 12.70 -25.63 -15.17
C LEU A 529 12.70 -26.45 -16.45
N PHE A 530 11.72 -26.21 -17.33
CA PHE A 530 11.58 -26.91 -18.60
C PHE A 530 11.33 -25.91 -19.73
N LYS A 531 11.88 -26.18 -20.92
CA LYS A 531 11.59 -25.42 -22.13
C LYS A 531 10.48 -26.10 -22.94
N GLY A 532 9.47 -25.32 -23.34
CA GLY A 532 8.34 -25.78 -24.17
C GLY A 532 7.43 -26.82 -23.49
N GLU A 533 6.38 -27.27 -24.18
CA GLU A 533 5.35 -28.23 -23.68
C GLU A 533 4.42 -27.65 -22.59
N ARG A 534 3.56 -28.49 -21.98
CA ARG A 534 2.51 -28.13 -21.00
C ARG A 534 2.28 -29.31 -20.03
N PHE A 535 1.42 -29.10 -19.03
CA PHE A 535 1.00 -30.06 -17.98
C PHE A 535 2.00 -30.27 -16.82
N PRO A 536 2.21 -29.24 -15.96
CA PRO A 536 3.05 -29.38 -14.77
C PRO A 536 2.43 -30.28 -13.72
N ASN A 537 3.26 -31.06 -13.04
CA ASN A 537 2.99 -31.56 -11.70
C ASN A 537 4.23 -31.35 -10.83
N ILE A 538 4.02 -31.29 -9.50
CA ILE A 538 5.10 -31.27 -8.53
C ILE A 538 4.68 -32.05 -7.30
N VAL A 539 5.61 -32.82 -6.75
CA VAL A 539 5.43 -33.54 -5.49
C VAL A 539 6.65 -33.37 -4.59
N VAL A 540 6.46 -33.66 -3.31
CA VAL A 540 7.55 -33.76 -2.33
C VAL A 540 7.66 -35.22 -1.94
N SER A 541 8.82 -35.83 -2.13
CA SER A 541 9.05 -37.20 -1.67
C SER A 541 9.13 -37.26 -0.14
N LYS A 542 9.13 -38.48 0.42
CA LYS A 542 9.33 -38.67 1.87
C LYS A 542 10.70 -38.21 2.36
N GLU A 543 11.68 -38.10 1.48
CA GLU A 543 13.03 -37.58 1.77
C GLU A 543 13.10 -36.04 1.70
N GLY A 544 11.99 -35.37 1.36
CA GLY A 544 11.92 -33.91 1.24
C GLY A 544 12.41 -33.36 -0.12
N THR A 545 12.74 -34.23 -1.07
CA THR A 545 13.10 -33.83 -2.44
C THR A 545 11.87 -33.33 -3.17
N LEU A 546 11.97 -32.20 -3.85
CA LEU A 546 10.95 -31.74 -4.80
C LEU A 546 11.16 -32.42 -6.15
N ILE A 547 10.10 -32.99 -6.72
CA ILE A 547 10.11 -33.60 -8.04
C ILE A 547 9.07 -32.90 -8.90
N ALA A 548 9.54 -32.12 -9.88
CA ALA A 548 8.69 -31.49 -10.87
C ALA A 548 8.66 -32.35 -12.12
N THR A 549 7.47 -32.67 -12.62
CA THR A 549 7.26 -33.44 -13.86
C THR A 549 6.51 -32.62 -14.90
N TRP A 550 6.87 -32.80 -16.17
CA TRP A 550 6.39 -31.95 -17.25
C TRP A 550 6.45 -32.67 -18.61
N GLY A 551 5.38 -32.58 -19.40
CA GLY A 551 5.41 -32.93 -20.82
C GLY A 551 4.09 -33.37 -21.45
N ASN A 552 3.94 -33.12 -22.74
CA ASN A 552 2.77 -33.53 -23.53
C ASN A 552 3.12 -34.30 -24.82
N ARG A 553 4.41 -34.58 -25.04
CA ARG A 553 4.90 -35.50 -26.08
C ARG A 553 5.94 -36.47 -25.56
N HIS A 554 6.73 -36.04 -24.59
CA HIS A 554 7.66 -36.84 -23.80
C HIS A 554 7.65 -36.27 -22.39
N ILE A 555 7.67 -37.13 -21.38
CA ILE A 555 7.48 -36.71 -19.99
C ILE A 555 8.83 -36.72 -19.32
N ARG A 556 9.09 -35.64 -18.59
CA ARG A 556 10.37 -35.34 -17.97
C ARG A 556 10.20 -35.03 -16.51
N ALA A 557 11.24 -35.27 -15.73
CA ALA A 557 11.34 -34.88 -14.34
C ALA A 557 12.59 -34.02 -14.10
N ARG A 558 12.54 -33.17 -13.09
CA ARG A 558 13.70 -32.58 -12.44
C ARG A 558 13.54 -32.71 -10.94
N ARG A 559 14.67 -32.82 -10.25
CA ARG A 559 14.74 -32.97 -8.80
C ARG A 559 15.38 -31.76 -8.17
N SER A 560 14.93 -31.38 -6.98
CA SER A 560 15.58 -30.40 -6.13
C SER A 560 15.62 -30.92 -4.69
N THR A 561 16.82 -31.06 -4.16
CA THR A 561 17.07 -31.54 -2.78
C THR A 561 17.27 -30.39 -1.79
N ASP A 562 17.16 -29.14 -2.25
CA ASP A 562 17.43 -27.92 -1.48
C ASP A 562 16.20 -26.99 -1.40
N GLY A 563 15.01 -27.59 -1.46
CA GLY A 563 13.74 -26.88 -1.33
C GLY A 563 13.37 -25.99 -2.53
N GLY A 564 13.95 -26.25 -3.71
CA GLY A 564 13.67 -25.52 -4.95
C GLY A 564 14.67 -24.41 -5.26
N SER A 565 15.77 -24.33 -4.50
CA SER A 565 16.83 -23.34 -4.69
C SER A 565 17.66 -23.64 -5.94
N SER A 566 17.90 -24.91 -6.23
CA SER A 566 18.52 -25.39 -7.47
C SER A 566 17.85 -26.68 -7.96
N TRP A 567 17.96 -26.96 -9.26
CA TRP A 567 17.35 -28.13 -9.89
C TRP A 567 18.39 -28.94 -10.66
N GLY A 568 18.38 -30.25 -10.43
CA GLY A 568 19.23 -31.22 -11.12
C GLY A 568 18.94 -31.31 -12.62
N PRO A 569 19.70 -32.14 -13.35
CA PRO A 569 19.50 -32.35 -14.78
C PRO A 569 18.10 -32.91 -15.08
N GLU A 570 17.68 -32.73 -16.32
CA GLU A 570 16.42 -33.27 -16.83
C GLU A 570 16.49 -34.81 -16.93
N ILE A 571 15.48 -35.50 -16.41
CA ILE A 571 15.35 -36.95 -16.40
C ILE A 571 14.16 -37.31 -17.29
N THR A 572 14.36 -38.12 -18.32
CA THR A 572 13.25 -38.59 -19.17
C THR A 572 12.49 -39.72 -18.46
N ILE A 573 11.22 -39.50 -18.13
CA ILE A 573 10.32 -40.55 -17.63
C ILE A 573 9.89 -41.46 -18.79
N THR A 574 9.47 -40.86 -19.91
CA THR A 574 9.14 -41.59 -21.15
C THR A 574 9.22 -40.70 -22.39
N ASN A 575 9.46 -41.32 -23.53
CA ASN A 575 9.33 -40.72 -24.85
C ASN A 575 8.92 -41.81 -25.87
N PRO A 576 7.70 -41.78 -26.45
CA PRO A 576 6.67 -40.75 -26.28
C PRO A 576 5.87 -40.89 -24.97
N GLY A 577 5.04 -39.89 -24.66
CA GLY A 577 4.04 -39.93 -23.59
C GLY A 577 3.32 -38.60 -23.38
N PHE A 578 2.07 -38.67 -22.93
CA PHE A 578 1.22 -37.52 -22.62
C PHE A 578 0.90 -37.49 -21.12
N GLN A 579 1.25 -36.40 -20.43
CA GLN A 579 1.01 -36.29 -18.99
C GLN A 579 -0.44 -35.89 -18.72
N GLY A 580 -1.26 -36.85 -18.26
CA GLY A 580 -2.67 -36.63 -17.90
C GLY A 580 -2.88 -35.85 -16.59
N GLY A 581 -1.81 -35.63 -15.81
CA GLY A 581 -1.86 -35.04 -14.47
C GLY A 581 -1.76 -36.09 -13.35
N GLY A 582 -1.51 -35.65 -12.12
CA GLY A 582 -1.62 -36.51 -10.94
C GLY A 582 -0.36 -37.26 -10.52
N THR A 583 0.84 -36.71 -10.74
CA THR A 583 2.04 -37.28 -10.10
C THR A 583 1.81 -37.34 -8.58
N THR A 584 1.97 -38.53 -7.99
CA THR A 584 1.55 -38.81 -6.61
C THR A 584 2.65 -39.53 -5.86
N VAL A 585 2.80 -39.24 -4.56
CA VAL A 585 3.69 -39.99 -3.67
C VAL A 585 2.85 -40.96 -2.86
N ASP A 586 3.19 -42.24 -2.88
CA ASP A 586 2.66 -43.21 -1.94
C ASP A 586 3.30 -42.95 -0.57
N GLU A 587 2.55 -42.36 0.36
CA GLU A 587 3.07 -42.01 1.69
C GLU A 587 3.44 -43.24 2.53
N THR A 588 2.99 -44.45 2.15
CA THR A 588 3.32 -45.70 2.83
C THR A 588 4.69 -46.19 2.37
N THR A 589 4.89 -46.34 1.06
CA THR A 589 6.13 -46.91 0.50
C THR A 589 7.21 -45.87 0.24
N GLY A 590 6.84 -44.61 0.00
CA GLY A 590 7.73 -43.56 -0.49
C GLY A 590 7.87 -43.52 -2.02
N ASP A 591 7.21 -44.44 -2.75
CA ASP A 591 7.27 -44.46 -4.21
C ASP A 591 6.59 -43.22 -4.82
N ILE A 592 7.12 -42.77 -5.95
CA ILE A 592 6.55 -41.68 -6.74
C ILE A 592 5.95 -42.26 -8.02
N LEU A 593 4.68 -41.97 -8.28
CA LEU A 593 3.90 -42.49 -9.40
C LEU A 593 3.58 -41.35 -10.37
N ALA A 594 4.04 -41.47 -11.61
CA ALA A 594 3.64 -40.60 -12.71
C ALA A 594 2.66 -41.35 -13.63
N PHE A 595 1.46 -40.80 -13.79
CA PHE A 595 0.44 -41.35 -14.67
C PHE A 595 0.61 -40.78 -16.07
N VAL A 596 0.71 -41.67 -17.05
CA VAL A 596 1.11 -41.34 -18.41
C VAL A 596 0.18 -42.01 -19.38
N GLU A 597 -0.42 -41.20 -20.25
CA GLU A 597 -1.24 -41.66 -21.35
C GLU A 597 -0.39 -41.81 -22.62
N GLU A 598 -0.74 -42.77 -23.48
CA GLU A 598 -0.07 -42.99 -24.77
C GLU A 598 -0.12 -41.75 -25.68
N ASN A 599 -1.24 -41.04 -25.65
CA ASN A 599 -1.55 -39.84 -26.40
C ASN A 599 -2.67 -39.05 -25.68
N HIS A 600 -3.17 -37.97 -26.29
CA HIS A 600 -4.25 -37.19 -25.68
C HIS A 600 -5.48 -38.07 -25.44
N PRO A 601 -6.12 -38.03 -24.25
CA PRO A 601 -7.23 -38.90 -23.92
C PRO A 601 -8.39 -38.80 -24.92
N PRO A 602 -9.16 -39.89 -25.10
CA PRO A 602 -9.06 -41.18 -24.41
C PRO A 602 -7.90 -42.05 -24.93
N ALA A 603 -7.07 -42.57 -24.03
CA ALA A 603 -5.88 -43.35 -24.34
C ALA A 603 -5.60 -44.40 -23.26
N ASN A 604 -4.77 -45.40 -23.58
CA ASN A 604 -4.26 -46.31 -22.56
C ASN A 604 -3.40 -45.53 -21.56
N ILE A 605 -3.58 -45.82 -20.28
CA ILE A 605 -2.83 -45.20 -19.19
C ILE A 605 -1.84 -46.20 -18.60
N PHE A 606 -0.63 -45.71 -18.36
CA PHE A 606 0.47 -46.43 -17.72
C PHE A 606 0.91 -45.69 -16.48
N ILE A 607 1.48 -46.41 -15.53
CA ILE A 607 2.13 -45.82 -14.36
C ILE A 607 3.63 -45.93 -14.59
N TYR A 608 4.35 -44.84 -14.34
CA TYR A 608 5.80 -44.85 -14.19
C TYR A 608 6.11 -44.66 -12.72
N ARG A 609 6.75 -45.66 -12.11
CA ARG A 609 7.11 -45.66 -10.69
C ARG A 609 8.59 -45.32 -10.52
N SER A 610 8.88 -44.43 -9.59
CA SER A 610 10.22 -44.25 -9.03
C SER A 610 10.22 -44.70 -7.57
N SER A 611 11.11 -45.63 -7.24
CA SER A 611 11.34 -46.12 -5.87
C SER A 611 12.65 -45.60 -5.29
N ASP A 612 13.30 -44.66 -5.97
CA ASP A 612 14.62 -44.12 -5.68
C ASP A 612 14.61 -42.58 -5.69
N ASP A 613 13.56 -42.01 -5.10
CA ASP A 613 13.44 -40.56 -4.89
C ASP A 613 13.45 -39.74 -6.20
N GLY A 614 12.87 -40.29 -7.28
CA GLY A 614 12.70 -39.63 -8.57
C GLY A 614 13.89 -39.76 -9.51
N LEU A 615 14.92 -40.54 -9.15
CA LEU A 615 16.14 -40.72 -9.94
C LEU A 615 15.90 -41.59 -11.19
N THR A 616 15.16 -42.70 -11.05
CA THR A 616 14.81 -43.59 -12.14
C THR A 616 13.32 -43.91 -12.17
N TRP A 617 12.80 -44.23 -13.35
CA TRP A 617 11.37 -44.44 -13.58
C TRP A 617 11.13 -45.74 -14.34
N LYS A 618 10.27 -46.60 -13.82
CA LYS A 618 9.93 -47.90 -14.42
C LYS A 618 8.47 -47.92 -14.85
N LYS A 619 8.22 -48.30 -16.12
CA LYS A 619 6.88 -48.47 -16.67
C LYS A 619 6.19 -49.68 -16.04
N GLU A 620 4.95 -49.49 -15.64
CA GLU A 620 4.03 -50.48 -15.07
C GLU A 620 2.66 -50.36 -15.76
N THR A 621 2.02 -51.49 -16.01
CA THR A 621 0.64 -51.54 -16.50
C THR A 621 -0.30 -51.57 -15.29
N PRO A 622 -1.10 -50.51 -15.04
CA PRO A 622 -2.00 -50.50 -13.90
C PRO A 622 -3.16 -51.47 -14.11
N THR A 623 -3.58 -52.14 -13.04
CA THR A 623 -4.91 -52.76 -12.99
C THR A 623 -5.88 -51.73 -12.43
N ILE A 624 -6.63 -51.06 -13.30
CA ILE A 624 -7.65 -50.08 -12.91
C ILE A 624 -8.95 -50.83 -12.66
N ARG A 625 -9.45 -50.79 -11.43
CA ARG A 625 -10.76 -51.34 -11.06
C ARG A 625 -11.78 -50.20 -11.04
N PRO A 626 -12.91 -50.30 -11.77
CA PRO A 626 -13.95 -49.28 -11.79
C PRO A 626 -14.69 -49.16 -10.45
#